data_AF-A0A2H0LEP7-F1
#
_entry.id   AF-A0A2H0LEP7-F1
#
_cell.length_a   1.000
_cell.length_b   1.000
_cell.length_c   1.000
_cell.angle_alpha   90.00
_cell.angle_beta   90.00
_cell.angle_gamma   90.00
#
_symmetry.space_group_name_H-M   'P 1'
#
loop_
_entity.id
_entity.type
_entity.pdbx_description
1 polymer ?
#
loop_
_entity_poly.entity_id
_entity_poly.type
_entity_poly.pdbx_seq_one_letter_code
_entity_poly.pdbx_strand_id
1 'polypeptide(L)' 'MPKAFVMINVHPGKEQEAQEEVRKMPGVQFVHQVTGAHDMIAFVDADPYEELAVIISKIRKLDSVRVTDTELVLR' A
#
# COMPACT_ATOMS: atom_id res chain seq x y z
N MET A 1 -4.95 -17.03 -1.59
CA MET A 1 -4.51 -15.72 -2.12
C MET A 1 -5.43 -14.59 -1.67
N PRO A 2 -5.30 -14.12 -0.41
CA PRO A 2 -5.94 -12.89 0.05
C PRO A 2 -5.44 -11.65 -0.70
N LYS A 3 -6.37 -10.74 -0.98
CA LYS A 3 -6.08 -9.50 -1.74
C LYS A 3 -6.62 -8.30 -0.99
N ALA A 4 -5.99 -7.14 -1.16
CA ALA A 4 -6.46 -5.90 -0.56
C ALA A 4 -6.15 -4.68 -1.43
N PHE A 5 -7.01 -3.67 -1.33
CA PHE A 5 -6.66 -2.31 -1.70
C PHE A 5 -6.15 -1.58 -0.45
N VAL A 6 -4.93 -1.05 -0.53
CA VAL A 6 -4.30 -0.28 0.54
C VAL A 6 -4.32 1.17 0.12
N MET A 7 -5.09 1.97 0.84
CA MET A 7 -5.17 3.41 0.69
C MET A 7 -4.06 4.02 1.52
N ILE A 8 -3.23 4.87 0.91
CA ILE A 8 -2.00 5.35 1.54
C ILE A 8 -2.03 6.88 1.53
N ASN A 9 -1.86 7.47 2.70
CA ASN A 9 -1.54 8.88 2.84
C ASN A 9 -0.08 9.04 3.25
N VAL A 10 0.59 9.99 2.61
CA VAL A 10 2.02 10.22 2.77
C VAL A 10 2.28 11.59 3.41
N HIS A 11 3.52 11.82 3.83
CA HIS A 11 3.98 13.15 4.19
C HIS A 11 4.12 14.03 2.93
N PRO A 12 3.82 15.34 2.99
CA PRO A 12 3.95 16.23 1.84
C PRO A 12 5.35 16.18 1.23
N GLY A 13 5.44 16.04 -0.09
CA GLY A 13 6.70 15.97 -0.83
C GLY A 13 7.39 14.61 -0.81
N LYS A 14 6.74 13.58 -0.24
CA LYS A 14 7.25 12.19 -0.17
C LYS A 14 6.50 11.23 -1.08
N GLU A 15 5.60 11.72 -1.92
CA GLU A 15 4.69 10.93 -2.77
C GLU A 15 5.47 10.03 -3.74
N GLN A 16 6.51 10.57 -4.38
CA GLN A 16 7.32 9.82 -5.34
C GLN A 16 8.16 8.75 -4.64
N GLU A 17 8.80 9.10 -3.51
CA GLU A 17 9.59 8.18 -2.69
C GLU A 17 8.73 7.00 -2.21
N ALA A 18 7.58 7.27 -1.60
CA ALA A 18 6.64 6.26 -1.15
C ALA A 18 6.19 5.35 -2.30
N GLN A 19 5.86 5.92 -3.47
CA GLN A 19 5.43 5.13 -4.62
C GLN A 19 6.51 4.17 -5.12
N GLU A 20 7.76 4.63 -5.21
CA GLU A 20 8.87 3.80 -5.64
C GLU A 20 9.19 2.69 -4.65
N GLU A 21 9.12 2.97 -3.34
CA GLU A 21 9.31 1.97 -2.28
C GLU A 21 8.20 0.93 -2.29
N VAL A 22 6.93 1.36 -2.34
CA VAL A 22 5.76 0.46 -2.34
C VAL A 22 5.75 -0.41 -3.60
N ARG A 23 6.06 0.16 -4.78
CA ARG A 23 6.09 -0.58 -6.05
C ARG A 23 7.10 -1.73 -6.07
N LYS A 24 8.18 -1.64 -5.29
CA LYS A 24 9.24 -2.67 -5.22
C LYS A 24 8.87 -3.82 -4.27
N MET A 25 7.80 -3.70 -3.48
CA MET A 25 7.45 -4.72 -2.50
C MET A 25 6.83 -5.96 -3.19
N PRO A 26 7.34 -7.18 -2.90
CA PRO A 26 6.70 -8.40 -3.38
C PRO A 26 5.23 -8.47 -2.96
N GLY A 27 4.36 -8.88 -3.89
CA GLY A 27 2.91 -8.94 -3.70
C GLY A 27 2.15 -7.66 -4.06
N VAL A 28 2.82 -6.51 -4.20
CA VAL A 28 2.20 -5.29 -4.74
C VAL A 28 2.07 -5.43 -6.26
N GLN A 29 0.85 -5.55 -6.75
CA GLN A 29 0.55 -5.70 -8.17
C GLN A 29 0.60 -4.35 -8.90
N PHE A 30 0.06 -3.31 -8.27
CA PHE A 30 0.15 -1.93 -8.75
C PHE A 30 0.04 -0.93 -7.61
N VAL A 31 0.61 0.24 -7.84
CA VAL A 31 0.45 1.41 -6.97
C VAL A 31 0.44 2.69 -7.80
N HIS A 32 -0.58 3.51 -7.58
CA HIS A 32 -0.79 4.76 -8.30
C HIS A 32 -1.08 5.88 -7.33
N GLN A 33 -0.50 7.06 -7.62
CA GLN A 33 -0.97 8.29 -7.02
C GLN A 33 -2.36 8.60 -7.57
N VAL A 34 -3.25 9.09 -6.73
CA VAL A 34 -4.64 9.39 -7.11
C VAL A 34 -5.05 10.75 -6.60
N THR A 35 -6.05 11.34 -7.26
CA THR A 35 -6.75 12.51 -6.71
C THR A 35 -7.84 12.02 -5.75
N GLY A 36 -7.92 12.56 -4.54
CA GLY A 36 -9.02 12.24 -3.62
C GLY A 36 -8.65 12.39 -2.15
N ALA A 37 -9.28 11.59 -1.30
CA ALA A 37 -9.03 11.57 0.14
C ALA A 37 -7.67 10.94 0.52
N HIS A 38 -7.09 10.17 -0.39
CA HIS A 38 -5.81 9.50 -0.23
C HIS A 38 -4.86 9.91 -1.34
N ASP A 39 -3.57 9.87 -1.04
CA ASP A 39 -2.54 10.26 -1.99
C ASP A 39 -2.25 9.14 -2.98
N MET A 40 -2.39 7.87 -2.53
CA MET A 40 -2.09 6.69 -3.33
C MET A 40 -3.02 5.51 -3.02
N ILE A 41 -3.18 4.64 -4.02
CA ILE A 41 -3.85 3.33 -3.91
C ILE A 41 -2.88 2.25 -4.37
N ALA A 42 -2.65 1.24 -3.53
CA ALA A 42 -1.93 0.04 -3.88
C ALA A 42 -2.88 -1.17 -3.90
N PHE A 43 -2.73 -2.05 -4.88
CA PHE A 43 -3.37 -3.37 -4.87
C PHE A 43 -2.34 -4.43 -4.53
N VAL A 44 -2.64 -5.22 -3.50
CA VAL A 44 -1.77 -6.25 -2.96
C VAL A 44 -2.45 -7.61 -3.12
N ASP A 45 -1.73 -8.56 -3.68
CA ASP A 45 -2.12 -9.97 -3.82
C ASP A 45 -0.97 -10.82 -3.24
N ALA A 46 -1.22 -11.50 -2.13
CA ALA A 46 -0.23 -12.26 -1.40
C ALA A 46 -0.86 -13.52 -0.80
N ASP A 47 -0.08 -14.57 -0.58
CA ASP A 47 -0.57 -15.82 -0.01
C ASP A 47 0.55 -16.50 0.78
N PRO A 48 0.38 -16.79 2.08
CA PRO A 48 -0.86 -16.75 2.87
C PRO A 48 -1.20 -15.35 3.44
N TYR A 49 -2.25 -15.27 4.28
CA TYR A 49 -2.72 -14.01 4.91
C TYR A 49 -1.62 -13.30 5.70
N GLU A 50 -0.70 -14.06 6.28
CA GLU A 50 0.48 -13.57 6.99
C GLU A 50 1.38 -12.73 6.08
N GLU A 51 1.53 -13.11 4.80
CA GLU A 51 2.31 -12.31 3.84
C GLU A 51 1.64 -10.97 3.54
N LEU A 52 0.32 -10.96 3.36
CA LEU A 52 -0.45 -9.72 3.19
C LEU A 52 -0.26 -8.78 4.39
N ALA A 53 -0.37 -9.31 5.61
CA ALA A 53 -0.18 -8.55 6.84
C ALA A 53 1.25 -7.98 6.95
N VAL A 54 2.27 -8.76 6.54
CA VAL A 54 3.67 -8.31 6.49
C VAL A 54 3.85 -7.17 5.49
N ILE A 55 3.27 -7.26 4.30
CA ILE A 55 3.36 -6.20 3.28
C ILE A 55 2.71 -4.91 3.80
N ILE A 56 1.48 -4.98 4.32
CA ILE A 56 0.80 -3.81 4.89
C ILE A 56 1.61 -3.19 6.04
N SER A 57 2.21 -4.03 6.91
CA SER A 57 3.08 -3.56 8.00
C SER A 57 4.32 -2.84 7.46
N LYS A 58 4.92 -3.33 6.38
CA LYS A 58 6.07 -2.67 5.73
C LYS A 58 5.67 -1.31 5.14
N ILE A 59 4.53 -1.23 4.44
CA ILE A 59 4.00 0.05 3.92
C ILE A 59 3.81 1.05 5.06
N ARG A 60 3.18 0.63 6.17
CA ARG A 60 2.94 1.50 7.35
C ARG A 60 4.22 2.00 8.04
N LYS A 61 5.34 1.31 7.86
CA LYS A 61 6.63 1.64 8.50
C LYS A 61 7.54 2.50 7.64
N LEU A 62 7.15 2.79 6.39
CA LEU A 62 7.91 3.73 5.57
C LEU A 62 7.84 5.11 6.21
N ASP A 63 8.97 5.78 6.38
CA ASP A 63 9.02 7.15 6.91
C ASP A 63 8.25 8.16 6.04
N SER A 64 8.04 7.81 4.77
CA SER A 64 7.24 8.56 3.82
C SER A 64 5.72 8.42 4.05
N VAL A 65 5.26 7.39 4.77
CA VAL A 65 3.84 7.06 4.97
C VAL A 65 3.33 7.57 6.32
N ARG A 66 2.21 8.30 6.30
CA ARG A 66 1.55 8.86 7.49
C ARG A 66 0.49 7.92 8.04
N VAL A 67 -0.37 7.39 7.18
CA VAL A 67 -1.45 6.48 7.57
C VAL A 67 -1.85 5.60 6.40
N THR A 68 -2.31 4.39 6.70
CA THR A 68 -2.93 3.51 5.72
C THR A 68 -4.34 3.14 6.17
N ASP A 69 -5.25 3.04 5.20
CA ASP A 69 -6.54 2.37 5.33
C ASP A 69 -6.53 1.13 4.42
N THR A 70 -7.17 0.03 4.80
CA THR A 70 -7.02 -1.25 4.08
C THR A 70 -8.35 -1.94 3.89
N GLU A 71 -8.69 -2.12 2.61
CA GLU A 71 -9.92 -2.78 2.16
C GLU A 71 -9.59 -4.20 1.70
N LEU A 72 -9.90 -5.19 2.55
CA LEU A 72 -9.74 -6.60 2.21
C LEU A 72 -10.76 -7.01 1.16
N VAL A 73 -10.30 -7.65 0.09
CA VAL A 73 -11.16 -8.19 -0.97
C VAL A 73 -11.85 -9.46 -0.47
N LEU A 74 -13.18 -9.44 -0.43
CA LEU A 74 -13.99 -10.59 -0.03
C LEU A 74 -14.43 -11.46 -1.21
N ARG A 75 -14.55 -10.86 -2.41
CA ARG A 75 -15.05 -11.48 -3.64
C ARG A 75 -14.38 -10.87 -4.87
#